data_AF-A0A1Y4SF46-F1
#
_entry.id   AF-A0A1Y4SF46-F1
#
_cell.length_a   1.000
_cell.length_b   1.000
_cell.length_c   1.000
_cell.angle_alpha   90.00
_cell.angle_beta   90.00
_cell.angle_gamma   90.00
#
_symmetry.space_group_name_H-M   'P 1'
#
loop_
_entity.id
_entity.type
_entity.pdbx_description
1 polymer ?
#
loop_
_entity_poly.entity_id
_entity_poly.type
_entity_poly.pdbx_seq_one_letter_code
_entity_poly.pdbx_strand_id
1 'polypeptide(L)'
;MEILTAVWNVIAEAAGFWMDHLIFINILLSVVIVFFERRDPKTVWTWLLVLYFIPILGIFLYFMIGHDFHKQHMFRTKEIEDAMYSAVSRQAETIIRDEFAPSDPRLRKFADLVLLNLEAADAVYTADNEVEIYTDGKKKFEALYEEIRKAKKFIHIQYYIIRNDELWQPIERLLVEKVKEGVEVRLLYDSMGCRKMKRKDWQRIRGEGIQVGEFFPALLGRLQLRMNYRNHRKIAVIDGETAFVGGFNIGREYLGLDPKFGYWRDTHLRLRGSAVLSLNIRFILDWNYATKQNLFMSDRYFPQSGERRAGDEAVQIISSGPDSKWQNIRNVYLKMISKARKSIYIQTPYFIPDESVLDAISIAAMSGVDVRVMIPCKPDHPFVYWATYSYIGDLLEAGAKCYTYDNGFLHAKGMVVDGLVSCYGTANMDIRSFKLNFEVNAVIYSSRVAKRLESIFMEDLKHCTRVTRYLYGRRSFLIRIKEQFSRLLSPLL
;
A
#
# COMPACT_ATOMS: atom_id res chain seq x y z
N MET A 1 -10.69 -13.54 50.41
CA MET A 1 -9.56 -14.47 50.25
C MET A 1 -10.03 -15.77 49.60
N GLU A 2 -11.08 -16.42 50.10
CA GLU A 2 -11.67 -17.65 49.53
C GLU A 2 -12.13 -17.52 48.07
N ILE A 3 -12.75 -16.40 47.68
CA ILE A 3 -13.16 -16.18 46.27
C ILE A 3 -11.94 -16.13 45.33
N LEU A 4 -10.84 -15.52 45.77
CA LEU A 4 -9.61 -15.46 44.97
C LEU A 4 -8.97 -16.85 44.83
N THR A 5 -9.01 -17.66 45.90
CA THR A 5 -8.52 -19.04 45.87
C THR A 5 -9.39 -19.94 44.99
N ALA A 6 -10.72 -19.79 45.06
CA ALA A 6 -11.65 -20.53 44.19
C ALA A 6 -11.46 -20.17 42.71
N VAL A 7 -11.32 -18.88 42.39
CA VAL A 7 -11.00 -18.41 41.04
C VAL A 7 -9.65 -18.95 40.58
N TRP A 8 -8.64 -18.96 41.44
CA TRP A 8 -7.33 -19.51 41.11
C TRP A 8 -7.37 -21.01 40.81
N ASN A 9 -8.10 -21.80 41.61
CA ASN A 9 -8.22 -23.23 41.40
C ASN A 9 -8.93 -23.56 40.09
N VAL A 10 -10.00 -22.84 39.75
CA VAL A 10 -10.69 -22.99 38.46
C VAL A 10 -9.77 -22.65 37.29
N ILE A 11 -8.94 -21.60 37.42
CA ILE A 11 -7.95 -21.22 36.39
C ILE A 11 -6.88 -22.33 36.25
N ALA A 12 -6.41 -22.88 37.37
CA ALA A 12 -5.39 -23.93 37.38
C ALA A 12 -5.90 -25.24 36.77
N GLU A 13 -7.13 -25.67 37.10
CA GLU A 13 -7.76 -26.85 36.51
C GLU A 13 -7.99 -26.67 35.01
N ALA A 14 -8.48 -25.51 34.59
CA ALA A 14 -8.63 -25.20 33.18
C ALA A 14 -7.27 -25.24 32.45
N ALA A 15 -6.23 -24.65 33.03
CA ALA A 15 -4.89 -24.67 32.46
C ALA A 15 -4.33 -26.09 32.34
N GLY A 16 -4.52 -26.94 33.37
CA GLY A 16 -4.12 -28.35 33.34
C GLY A 16 -4.81 -29.10 32.20
N PHE A 17 -6.13 -28.97 32.08
CA PHE A 17 -6.89 -29.57 30.98
C PHE A 17 -6.37 -29.14 29.59
N TRP A 18 -6.11 -27.84 29.39
CA TRP A 18 -5.56 -27.34 28.12
C TRP A 18 -4.18 -27.92 27.81
N MET A 19 -3.33 -28.08 28.82
CA MET A 19 -1.99 -28.67 28.65
C MET A 19 -2.05 -30.15 28.30
N ASP A 20 -2.92 -30.91 28.96
CA ASP A 20 -3.08 -32.35 28.72
C ASP A 20 -3.63 -32.63 27.30
N HIS A 21 -4.43 -31.72 26.74
CA HIS A 21 -5.06 -31.87 25.43
C HIS A 21 -4.35 -31.10 24.30
N LEU A 22 -3.22 -30.44 24.59
CA LEU A 22 -2.54 -29.55 23.66
C LEU A 22 -2.15 -30.21 22.34
N ILE A 23 -1.73 -31.48 22.39
CA ILE A 23 -1.38 -32.26 21.20
C ILE A 23 -2.60 -32.49 20.31
N PHE A 24 -3.74 -32.87 20.90
CA PHE A 24 -4.98 -33.08 20.15
C PHE A 24 -5.50 -31.77 19.53
N ILE A 25 -5.39 -30.66 20.26
CA ILE A 25 -5.73 -29.32 19.75
C ILE A 25 -4.83 -28.94 18.57
N ASN A 26 -3.51 -29.16 18.68
CA ASN A 26 -2.57 -28.90 17.61
C ASN A 26 -2.84 -29.78 16.37
N ILE A 27 -3.17 -31.05 16.56
CA ILE A 27 -3.54 -31.96 15.46
C ILE A 27 -4.82 -31.48 14.78
N LEU A 28 -5.84 -31.12 15.56
CA LEU A 28 -7.11 -30.61 15.02
C LEU A 28 -6.88 -29.32 14.23
N LEU A 29 -6.13 -28.35 14.77
CA LEU A 29 -5.77 -27.12 14.07
C LEU A 29 -4.96 -27.40 12.81
N SER A 30 -4.03 -28.36 12.85
CA SER A 30 -3.24 -28.77 11.68
C SER A 30 -4.11 -29.34 10.56
N VAL A 31 -5.09 -30.20 10.90
CA VAL A 31 -6.08 -30.72 9.95
C VAL A 31 -6.92 -29.57 9.38
N VAL A 32 -7.35 -28.62 10.22
CA VAL A 32 -8.09 -27.44 9.75
C VAL A 32 -7.26 -26.63 8.75
N ILE A 33 -5.99 -26.34 9.05
CA ILE A 33 -5.10 -25.57 8.17
C ILE A 33 -4.87 -26.31 6.84
N VAL A 34 -4.59 -27.61 6.88
CA VAL A 34 -4.26 -28.39 5.68
C VAL A 34 -5.48 -28.57 4.77
N PHE A 35 -6.65 -28.89 5.34
CA PHE A 35 -7.82 -29.30 4.56
C PHE A 35 -8.83 -28.18 4.32
N PHE A 36 -8.87 -27.16 5.17
CA PHE A 36 -9.90 -26.11 5.12
C PHE A 36 -9.35 -24.72 4.75
N GLU A 37 -8.03 -24.50 4.81
CA GLU A 37 -7.43 -23.26 4.28
C GLU A 37 -6.81 -23.47 2.89
N ARG A 38 -7.38 -22.83 1.86
CA ARG A 38 -6.77 -22.75 0.53
C ARG A 38 -5.59 -21.78 0.54
N ARG A 39 -4.44 -22.25 1.01
CA ARG A 39 -3.20 -21.46 1.08
C ARG A 39 -2.11 -22.04 0.22
N ASP A 40 -1.11 -21.20 -0.07
CA ASP A 40 0.16 -21.66 -0.61
C ASP A 40 0.72 -22.75 0.34
N PRO A 41 1.15 -23.91 -0.18
CA PRO A 41 1.75 -24.98 0.62
C PRO A 41 2.83 -24.48 1.60
N LYS A 42 3.61 -23.47 1.23
CA LYS A 42 4.63 -22.87 2.10
C LYS A 42 4.02 -22.22 3.35
N THR A 43 2.87 -21.56 3.20
CA THR A 43 2.17 -20.94 4.33
C THR A 43 1.58 -22.01 5.26
N VAL A 44 1.02 -23.09 4.69
CA VAL A 44 0.54 -24.25 5.45
C VAL A 44 1.69 -24.86 6.27
N TRP A 45 2.80 -25.20 5.62
CA TRP A 45 3.99 -25.74 6.30
C TRP A 45 4.52 -24.81 7.39
N THR A 46 4.56 -23.50 7.14
CA THR A 46 4.99 -22.52 8.15
C THR A 46 4.12 -22.59 9.40
N TRP A 47 2.80 -22.63 9.25
CA TRP A 47 1.89 -22.72 10.39
C TRP A 47 1.95 -24.06 11.12
N LEU A 48 2.10 -25.17 10.38
CA LEU A 48 2.34 -26.47 10.99
C LEU A 48 3.60 -26.42 11.87
N LEU A 49 4.73 -25.97 11.33
CA LEU A 49 5.99 -25.86 12.08
C LEU A 49 5.83 -24.97 13.32
N VAL A 50 5.18 -23.81 13.20
CA VAL A 50 4.93 -22.91 14.34
C VAL A 50 4.07 -23.58 15.42
N LEU A 51 3.01 -24.31 15.05
CA LEU A 51 2.14 -25.02 15.99
C LEU A 51 2.87 -26.14 16.72
N TYR A 52 3.74 -26.89 16.03
CA TYR A 52 4.46 -28.04 16.61
C TYR A 52 5.69 -27.64 17.43
N PHE A 53 6.51 -26.68 16.96
CA PHE A 53 7.76 -26.32 17.62
C PHE A 53 7.59 -25.24 18.70
N ILE A 54 6.52 -24.47 18.65
CA ILE A 54 6.23 -23.43 19.63
C ILE A 54 4.78 -23.59 20.13
N PRO A 55 4.47 -24.68 20.86
CA PRO A 55 3.10 -24.97 21.26
C PRO A 55 2.56 -23.87 22.20
N ILE A 56 1.23 -23.73 22.27
CA ILE A 56 0.51 -22.61 22.94
C ILE A 56 0.71 -21.26 22.24
N LEU A 57 1.95 -20.77 22.15
CA LEU A 57 2.25 -19.49 21.49
C LEU A 57 1.95 -19.57 19.99
N GLY A 58 2.23 -20.70 19.34
CA GLY A 58 1.91 -20.94 17.94
C GLY A 58 0.42 -20.89 17.66
N ILE A 59 -0.42 -21.42 18.58
CA ILE A 59 -1.88 -21.32 18.50
C ILE A 59 -2.31 -19.85 18.56
N PHE A 60 -1.76 -19.11 19.52
CA PHE A 60 -2.03 -17.69 19.68
C PHE A 60 -1.60 -16.87 18.44
N LEU A 61 -0.40 -17.13 17.91
CA LEU A 61 0.11 -16.52 16.69
C LEU A 61 -0.76 -16.86 15.48
N TYR A 62 -1.24 -18.11 15.38
CA TYR A 62 -2.14 -18.54 14.31
C TYR A 62 -3.47 -17.80 14.35
N PHE A 63 -4.08 -17.61 15.52
CA PHE A 63 -5.32 -16.83 15.59
C PHE A 63 -5.12 -15.33 15.30
N MET A 64 -3.95 -14.78 15.59
CA MET A 64 -3.67 -13.35 15.35
C MET A 64 -3.25 -13.03 13.90
N ILE A 65 -2.47 -13.91 13.28
CA ILE A 65 -1.76 -13.69 12.01
C ILE A 65 -2.09 -14.79 10.98
N GLY A 66 -2.54 -15.94 11.43
CA GLY A 66 -2.77 -17.11 10.60
C GLY A 66 -4.21 -17.31 10.13
N HIS A 67 -5.14 -16.38 10.32
CA HIS A 67 -6.53 -16.54 9.82
C HIS A 67 -6.77 -15.73 8.53
N ASP A 68 -7.15 -16.41 7.44
CA ASP A 68 -7.49 -15.73 6.17
C ASP A 68 -8.99 -15.48 6.13
N PHE A 69 -9.40 -14.22 6.27
CA PHE A 69 -10.78 -13.86 6.03
C PHE A 69 -10.92 -13.55 4.53
N HIS A 70 -11.36 -14.54 3.74
CA HIS A 70 -11.80 -14.28 2.37
C HIS A 70 -13.01 -13.35 2.38
N LYS A 71 -12.88 -12.16 1.80
CA LYS A 71 -13.87 -11.08 1.91
C LYS A 71 -14.14 -10.38 0.57
N GLN A 72 -14.37 -11.17 -0.48
CA GLN A 72 -14.68 -10.70 -1.85
C GLN A 72 -15.97 -9.85 -1.98
N HIS A 73 -16.65 -9.54 -0.87
CA HIS A 73 -17.92 -8.81 -0.81
C HIS A 73 -17.89 -7.55 0.08
N MET A 74 -16.73 -7.09 0.56
CA MET A 74 -16.68 -5.94 1.49
C MET A 74 -17.09 -4.60 0.89
N PHE A 75 -16.97 -4.42 -0.44
CA PHE A 75 -17.07 -3.11 -1.08
C PHE A 75 -18.04 -3.09 -2.28
N ARG A 76 -18.99 -4.03 -2.37
CA ARG A 76 -19.92 -4.04 -3.51
C ARG A 76 -20.98 -2.96 -3.37
N THR A 77 -21.17 -2.17 -4.41
CA THR A 77 -22.31 -1.27 -4.58
C THR A 77 -22.77 -1.40 -6.01
N LYS A 78 -23.95 -1.99 -6.22
CA LYS A 78 -24.49 -2.36 -7.54
C LYS A 78 -24.53 -1.18 -8.51
N GLU A 79 -24.84 0.02 -8.02
CA GLU A 79 -24.94 1.25 -8.81
C GLU A 79 -23.61 1.64 -9.49
N ILE A 80 -22.47 1.46 -8.81
CA ILE A 80 -21.15 1.72 -9.39
C ILE A 80 -20.75 0.57 -10.30
N GLU A 81 -21.04 -0.68 -9.90
CA GLU A 81 -20.69 -1.85 -10.69
C GLU A 81 -21.25 -1.70 -12.11
N ASP A 82 -22.52 -1.30 -12.25
CA ASP A 82 -23.15 -1.09 -13.56
C ASP A 82 -22.51 0.07 -14.36
N ALA A 83 -22.25 1.22 -13.70
CA ALA A 83 -21.64 2.38 -14.36
C ALA A 83 -20.18 2.11 -14.79
N MET A 84 -19.37 1.52 -13.91
CA MET A 84 -17.99 1.15 -14.19
C MET A 84 -17.90 0.05 -15.23
N TYR A 85 -18.77 -0.97 -15.16
CA TYR A 85 -18.83 -2.03 -16.15
C TYR A 85 -19.02 -1.47 -17.57
N SER A 86 -19.95 -0.53 -17.74
CA SER A 86 -20.19 0.09 -19.05
C SER A 86 -18.96 0.83 -19.62
N ALA A 87 -18.24 1.57 -18.77
CA ALA A 87 -17.03 2.30 -19.17
C ALA A 87 -15.86 1.35 -19.46
N VAL A 88 -15.67 0.35 -18.60
CA VAL A 88 -14.64 -0.69 -18.72
C VAL A 88 -14.84 -1.48 -20.00
N SER A 89 -16.05 -2.00 -20.26
CA SER A 89 -16.33 -2.80 -21.45
C SER A 89 -16.09 -2.03 -22.75
N ARG A 90 -16.51 -0.76 -22.83
CA ARG A 90 -16.28 0.08 -24.02
C ARG A 90 -14.79 0.30 -24.30
N GLN A 91 -14.01 0.57 -23.26
CA GLN A 91 -12.55 0.76 -23.41
C GLN A 91 -11.83 -0.55 -23.75
N ALA A 92 -12.24 -1.66 -23.13
CA ALA A 92 -11.70 -2.98 -23.43
C ALA A 92 -11.95 -3.35 -24.90
N GLU A 93 -13.16 -3.13 -25.41
CA GLU A 93 -13.52 -3.36 -26.82
C GLU A 93 -12.64 -2.54 -27.78
N THR A 94 -12.37 -1.27 -27.45
CA THR A 94 -11.46 -0.41 -28.25
C THR A 94 -10.05 -1.00 -28.33
N ILE A 95 -9.54 -1.56 -27.23
CA ILE A 95 -8.22 -2.20 -27.21
C ILE A 95 -8.23 -3.53 -27.98
N ILE A 96 -9.28 -4.35 -27.82
CA ILE A 96 -9.43 -5.64 -28.49
C ILE A 96 -9.53 -5.47 -30.02
N ARG A 97 -10.19 -4.39 -30.47
CA ARG A 97 -10.30 -4.02 -31.89
C ARG A 97 -9.04 -3.35 -32.46
N ASP A 98 -7.98 -3.21 -31.67
CA ASP A 98 -6.73 -2.54 -32.05
C ASP A 98 -6.92 -1.06 -32.44
N GLU A 99 -7.96 -0.42 -31.89
CA GLU A 99 -8.30 1.00 -32.08
C GLU A 99 -7.66 1.89 -30.99
N PHE A 100 -6.91 1.29 -30.06
CA PHE A 100 -6.23 2.01 -28.98
C PHE A 100 -5.06 2.85 -29.52
N ALA A 101 -5.26 4.16 -29.56
CA ALA A 101 -4.29 5.14 -30.03
C ALA A 101 -3.83 6.05 -28.88
N PRO A 102 -2.74 5.70 -28.15
CA PRO A 102 -2.18 6.59 -27.14
C PRO A 102 -1.48 7.79 -27.79
N SER A 103 -1.36 8.89 -27.05
CA SER A 103 -0.69 10.13 -27.51
C SER A 103 0.79 9.91 -27.90
N ASP A 104 1.49 9.02 -27.20
CA ASP A 104 2.83 8.56 -27.56
C ASP A 104 2.75 7.16 -28.18
N PRO A 105 3.05 6.97 -29.47
CA PRO A 105 2.95 5.68 -30.16
C PRO A 105 3.75 4.55 -29.50
N ARG A 106 4.83 4.88 -28.77
CA ARG A 106 5.65 3.90 -28.04
C ARG A 106 4.87 3.24 -26.90
N LEU A 107 3.81 3.87 -26.40
CA LEU A 107 2.95 3.31 -25.36
C LEU A 107 2.02 2.22 -25.89
N ARG A 108 1.84 2.07 -27.21
CA ARG A 108 0.99 1.03 -27.80
C ARG A 108 1.43 -0.39 -27.38
N LYS A 109 2.72 -0.60 -27.13
CA LYS A 109 3.24 -1.89 -26.62
C LYS A 109 2.71 -2.28 -25.23
N PHE A 110 2.14 -1.32 -24.50
CA PHE A 110 1.51 -1.48 -23.19
C PHE A 110 -0.03 -1.50 -23.24
N ALA A 111 -0.65 -1.59 -24.43
CA ALA A 111 -2.11 -1.70 -24.56
C ALA A 111 -2.69 -2.87 -23.77
N ASP A 112 -1.96 -3.99 -23.71
CA ASP A 112 -2.33 -5.16 -22.91
C ASP A 112 -2.15 -4.98 -21.40
N LEU A 113 -1.34 -4.02 -20.95
CA LEU A 113 -1.32 -3.58 -19.56
C LEU A 113 -2.55 -2.73 -19.24
N VAL A 114 -2.98 -1.87 -20.18
CA VAL A 114 -4.23 -1.10 -20.03
C VAL A 114 -5.42 -2.05 -19.93
N LEU A 115 -5.49 -3.05 -20.81
CA LEU A 115 -6.54 -4.08 -20.79
C LEU A 115 -6.50 -4.91 -19.51
N LEU A 116 -5.33 -5.34 -19.06
CA LEU A 116 -5.19 -6.05 -17.78
C LEU A 116 -5.80 -5.25 -16.62
N ASN A 117 -5.53 -3.94 -16.58
CA ASN A 117 -6.02 -3.04 -15.53
C ASN A 117 -7.53 -2.82 -15.59
N LEU A 118 -8.09 -2.75 -16.80
CA LEU A 118 -9.53 -2.68 -17.02
C LEU A 118 -10.22 -3.96 -16.53
N GLU A 119 -9.76 -5.13 -16.96
CA GLU A 119 -10.41 -6.42 -16.69
C GLU A 119 -10.20 -6.93 -15.26
N ALA A 120 -9.03 -6.70 -14.66
CA ALA A 120 -8.71 -7.24 -13.35
C ALA A 120 -9.06 -6.30 -12.19
N ALA A 121 -9.10 -4.98 -12.45
CA ALA A 121 -9.18 -3.96 -11.41
C ALA A 121 -10.27 -2.89 -11.65
N ASP A 122 -11.08 -3.04 -12.70
CA ASP A 122 -12.06 -2.04 -13.15
C ASP A 122 -11.43 -0.65 -13.34
N ALA A 123 -10.13 -0.58 -13.62
CA ALA A 123 -9.42 0.69 -13.61
C ALA A 123 -9.53 1.39 -14.95
N VAL A 124 -10.46 2.33 -15.05
CA VAL A 124 -10.71 3.13 -16.26
C VAL A 124 -9.45 3.89 -16.69
N TYR A 125 -9.15 3.84 -17.99
CA TYR A 125 -8.08 4.62 -18.61
C TYR A 125 -8.53 6.06 -18.83
N THR A 126 -7.85 7.01 -18.19
CA THR A 126 -8.16 8.45 -18.29
C THR A 126 -6.97 9.16 -18.93
N ALA A 127 -7.19 9.99 -19.96
CA ALA A 127 -6.13 10.59 -20.78
C ALA A 127 -6.03 12.12 -20.67
N ASP A 128 -6.74 12.70 -19.73
CA ASP A 128 -6.99 14.14 -19.58
C ASP A 128 -6.40 14.71 -18.28
N ASN A 129 -5.37 14.05 -17.74
CA ASN A 129 -4.86 14.35 -16.41
C ASN A 129 -3.62 15.24 -16.41
N GLU A 130 -3.46 15.95 -15.31
CA GLU A 130 -2.20 16.58 -14.89
C GLU A 130 -1.61 15.76 -13.73
N VAL A 131 -0.31 15.50 -13.78
CA VAL A 131 0.42 14.76 -12.75
C VAL A 131 1.58 15.61 -12.24
N GLU A 132 1.54 15.99 -10.97
CA GLU A 132 2.65 16.65 -10.30
C GLU A 132 3.27 15.73 -9.25
N ILE A 133 4.60 15.71 -9.18
CA ILE A 133 5.38 14.81 -8.33
C ILE A 133 6.02 15.58 -7.19
N TYR A 134 5.78 15.13 -5.97
CA TYR A 134 6.43 15.60 -4.76
C TYR A 134 7.39 14.53 -4.24
N THR A 135 8.64 14.93 -4.01
CA THR A 135 9.69 14.10 -3.43
C THR A 135 10.03 14.46 -1.99
N ASP A 136 9.52 15.60 -1.53
CA ASP A 136 9.79 16.22 -0.25
C ASP A 136 8.48 16.45 0.53
N GLY A 137 8.49 16.10 1.81
CA GLY A 137 7.31 16.17 2.66
C GLY A 137 6.81 17.60 2.87
N LYS A 138 7.70 18.58 3.08
CA LYS A 138 7.29 19.98 3.31
C LYS A 138 6.54 20.51 2.10
N LYS A 139 7.13 20.37 0.91
CA LYS A 139 6.48 20.79 -0.36
C LYS A 139 5.14 20.09 -0.58
N LYS A 140 5.08 18.78 -0.31
CA LYS A 140 3.84 18.00 -0.43
C LYS A 140 2.74 18.52 0.49
N PHE A 141 3.07 18.78 1.76
CA PHE A 141 2.08 19.20 2.74
C PHE A 141 1.68 20.68 2.58
N GLU A 142 2.60 21.54 2.13
CA GLU A 142 2.29 22.90 1.69
C GLU A 142 1.24 22.90 0.57
N ALA A 143 1.46 22.09 -0.48
CA ALA A 143 0.48 21.93 -1.56
C ALA A 143 -0.87 21.39 -1.06
N LEU A 144 -0.87 20.44 -0.12
CA LEU A 144 -2.11 19.95 0.49
C LEU A 144 -2.82 21.05 1.29
N TYR A 145 -2.10 21.88 2.05
CA TYR A 145 -2.69 23.01 2.77
C TYR A 145 -3.36 24.00 1.82
N GLU A 146 -2.70 24.31 0.71
CA GLU A 146 -3.25 25.22 -0.29
C GLU A 146 -4.54 24.69 -0.91
N GLU A 147 -4.58 23.40 -1.27
CA GLU A 147 -5.80 22.82 -1.85
C GLU A 147 -6.92 22.71 -0.82
N ILE A 148 -6.62 22.38 0.45
CA ILE A 148 -7.61 22.43 1.54
C ILE A 148 -8.18 23.84 1.71
N ARG A 149 -7.34 24.90 1.67
CA ARG A 149 -7.80 26.29 1.75
C ARG A 149 -8.72 26.70 0.59
N LYS A 150 -8.55 26.10 -0.59
CA LYS A 150 -9.38 26.38 -1.77
C LYS A 150 -10.70 25.62 -1.78
N ALA A 151 -10.85 24.59 -0.94
CA ALA A 151 -12.01 23.71 -0.93
C ALA A 151 -13.32 24.47 -0.66
N LYS A 152 -14.39 24.07 -1.36
CA LYS A 152 -15.73 24.69 -1.33
C LYS A 152 -16.87 23.70 -1.15
N LYS A 153 -16.71 22.43 -1.52
CA LYS A 153 -17.78 21.42 -1.55
C LYS A 153 -17.54 20.32 -0.52
N PHE A 154 -16.41 19.63 -0.62
CA PHE A 154 -16.04 18.56 0.30
C PHE A 154 -14.54 18.26 0.31
N ILE A 155 -14.09 17.68 1.41
CA ILE A 155 -12.74 17.18 1.63
C ILE A 155 -12.83 15.75 2.14
N HIS A 156 -12.25 14.81 1.41
CA HIS A 156 -12.15 13.41 1.78
C HIS A 156 -10.69 13.06 2.03
N ILE A 157 -10.32 12.72 3.27
CA ILE A 157 -8.95 12.42 3.66
C ILE A 157 -8.86 11.04 4.30
N GLN A 158 -7.90 10.25 3.84
CA GLN A 158 -7.60 8.92 4.33
C GLN A 158 -6.10 8.72 4.48
N TYR A 159 -5.65 8.29 5.65
CA TYR A 159 -4.25 7.96 5.91
C TYR A 159 -4.12 6.76 6.86
N TYR A 160 -3.06 5.98 6.67
CA TYR A 160 -2.72 4.90 7.58
C TYR A 160 -2.24 5.43 8.94
N ILE A 161 -1.29 6.37 8.95
CA ILE A 161 -0.79 7.03 10.15
C ILE A 161 -1.22 8.50 10.16
N ILE A 162 -1.84 8.89 11.27
CA ILE A 162 -2.07 10.26 11.69
C ILE A 162 -1.56 10.37 13.12
N ARG A 163 -0.74 11.38 13.39
CA ARG A 163 -0.21 11.68 14.73
C ARG A 163 -0.55 13.11 15.09
N ASN A 164 -0.94 13.33 16.34
CA ASN A 164 -1.17 14.68 16.86
C ASN A 164 0.16 15.38 17.13
N ASP A 165 0.78 15.90 16.06
CA ASP A 165 2.07 16.60 16.09
C ASP A 165 2.04 17.87 15.22
N GLU A 166 3.19 18.53 15.07
CA GLU A 166 3.36 19.80 14.36
C GLU A 166 2.90 19.77 12.89
N LEU A 167 2.85 18.60 12.26
CA LEU A 167 2.35 18.47 10.89
C LEU A 167 0.81 18.38 10.84
N TRP A 168 0.22 17.67 11.80
CA TRP A 168 -1.24 17.48 11.87
C TRP A 168 -1.97 18.73 12.36
N GLN A 169 -1.44 19.46 13.33
CA GLN A 169 -2.14 20.58 13.95
C GLN A 169 -2.60 21.67 12.95
N PRO A 170 -1.78 22.08 11.96
CA PRO A 170 -2.23 22.96 10.89
C PRO A 170 -3.31 22.35 10.00
N ILE A 171 -3.24 21.03 9.71
CA ILE A 171 -4.27 20.31 8.95
C ILE A 171 -5.59 20.40 9.70
N GLU A 172 -5.61 19.98 10.96
CA GLU A 172 -6.82 19.96 11.79
C GLU A 172 -7.46 21.34 11.83
N ARG A 173 -6.67 22.40 12.07
CA ARG A 173 -7.18 23.78 12.08
C ARG A 173 -7.84 24.17 10.76
N LEU A 174 -7.18 23.91 9.62
CA LEU A 174 -7.72 24.23 8.30
C LEU A 174 -9.01 23.44 8.00
N LEU A 175 -9.07 22.16 8.41
CA LEU A 175 -10.27 21.35 8.24
C LEU A 175 -11.43 21.90 9.08
N VAL A 176 -11.18 22.32 10.32
CA VAL A 176 -12.19 22.93 11.19
C VAL A 176 -12.68 24.26 10.62
N GLU A 177 -11.77 25.11 10.10
CA GLU A 177 -12.15 26.34 9.39
C GLU A 177 -13.06 26.03 8.20
N LYS A 178 -12.74 25.00 7.42
CA LYS A 178 -13.56 24.58 6.27
C LYS A 178 -14.94 24.04 6.66
N VAL A 179 -15.04 23.30 7.77
CA VAL A 179 -16.34 22.88 8.30
C VAL A 179 -17.20 24.10 8.65
N LYS A 180 -16.61 25.15 9.25
CA LYS A 180 -17.33 26.39 9.59
C LYS A 180 -17.77 27.17 8.35
N GLU A 181 -17.06 27.03 7.24
CA GLU A 181 -17.45 27.57 5.92
C GLU A 181 -18.52 26.71 5.21
N GLY A 182 -18.96 25.60 5.81
CA GLY A 182 -19.97 24.71 5.25
C GLY A 182 -19.43 23.61 4.33
N VAL A 183 -18.11 23.43 4.26
CA VAL A 183 -17.47 22.35 3.49
C VAL A 183 -17.58 21.04 4.26
N GLU A 184 -18.03 19.97 3.59
CA GLU A 184 -18.08 18.66 4.22
C GLU A 184 -16.69 18.05 4.38
N VAL A 185 -16.29 17.68 5.59
CA VAL A 185 -15.00 17.04 5.83
C VAL A 185 -15.18 15.63 6.36
N ARG A 186 -14.59 14.65 5.65
CA ARG A 186 -14.52 13.24 6.06
C ARG A 186 -13.07 12.80 6.26
N LEU A 187 -12.79 12.26 7.42
CA LEU A 187 -11.49 11.75 7.83
C LEU A 187 -11.58 10.25 8.14
N LEU A 188 -10.91 9.43 7.33
CA LEU A 188 -10.81 8.00 7.51
C LEU A 188 -9.41 7.61 7.97
N TYR A 189 -9.30 6.77 9.00
CA TYR A 189 -8.00 6.33 9.50
C TYR A 189 -7.97 4.84 9.80
N ASP A 190 -6.77 4.24 9.77
CA ASP A 190 -6.55 2.87 10.23
C ASP A 190 -6.30 2.83 11.74
N SER A 191 -7.05 1.98 12.45
CA SER A 191 -7.00 1.84 13.91
C SER A 191 -5.59 1.54 14.45
N MET A 192 -4.81 0.71 13.75
CA MET A 192 -3.45 0.35 14.19
C MET A 192 -2.43 1.42 13.89
N GLY A 193 -2.45 1.97 12.67
CA GLY A 193 -1.52 3.03 12.29
C GLY A 193 -1.69 4.28 13.16
N CYS A 194 -2.93 4.57 13.59
CA CYS A 194 -3.26 5.73 14.42
C CYS A 194 -3.37 5.45 15.93
N ARG A 195 -2.81 4.34 16.44
CA ARG A 195 -2.85 4.00 17.89
C ARG A 195 -2.23 5.07 18.82
N LYS A 196 -1.43 6.00 18.28
CA LYS A 196 -0.84 7.13 19.02
C LYS A 196 -1.82 8.31 19.19
N MET A 197 -2.89 8.38 18.40
CA MET A 197 -3.98 9.35 18.59
C MET A 197 -4.83 8.91 19.79
N LYS A 198 -5.07 9.81 20.75
CA LYS A 198 -5.86 9.50 21.94
C LYS A 198 -7.34 9.60 21.63
N ARG A 199 -8.18 8.86 22.37
CA ARG A 199 -9.65 8.92 22.23
C ARG A 199 -10.20 10.36 22.33
N LYS A 200 -9.62 11.18 23.21
CA LYS A 200 -9.99 12.60 23.36
C LYS A 200 -9.71 13.44 22.11
N ASP A 201 -8.66 13.11 21.34
CA ASP A 201 -8.31 13.83 20.12
C ASP A 201 -9.38 13.57 19.05
N TRP A 202 -9.81 12.31 18.90
CA TRP A 202 -10.91 11.95 18.00
C TRP A 202 -12.27 12.51 18.42
N GLN A 203 -12.54 12.58 19.73
CA GLN A 203 -13.76 13.22 20.25
C GLN A 203 -13.78 14.72 19.94
N ARG A 204 -12.64 15.40 20.12
CA ARG A 204 -12.49 16.81 19.76
C ARG A 204 -12.74 17.03 18.27
N ILE A 205 -12.08 16.27 17.40
CA ILE A 205 -12.23 16.38 15.93
C ILE A 205 -13.70 16.21 15.52
N ARG A 206 -14.40 15.21 16.07
CA ARG A 206 -15.84 15.01 15.82
C ARG A 206 -16.70 16.16 16.35
N GLY A 207 -16.36 16.72 17.51
CA GLY A 207 -17.06 17.85 18.11
C GLY A 207 -16.99 19.13 17.26
N GLU A 208 -15.95 19.29 16.45
CA GLU A 208 -15.81 20.41 15.49
C GLU A 208 -16.56 20.17 14.16
N GLY A 209 -17.34 19.09 14.05
CA GLY A 209 -18.15 18.77 12.87
C GLY A 209 -17.43 17.98 11.77
N ILE A 210 -16.17 17.58 11.98
CA ILE A 210 -15.47 16.68 11.06
C ILE A 210 -16.03 15.27 11.21
N GLN A 211 -16.48 14.66 10.12
CA GLN A 211 -16.95 13.28 10.11
C GLN A 211 -15.74 12.35 10.17
N VAL A 212 -15.72 11.41 11.12
CA VAL A 212 -14.57 10.52 11.33
C VAL A 212 -14.97 9.05 11.24
N GLY A 213 -14.35 8.33 10.30
CA GLY A 213 -14.46 6.88 10.14
C GLY A 213 -13.22 6.15 10.66
N GLU A 214 -13.43 4.99 11.30
CA GLU A 214 -12.33 4.12 11.77
C GLU A 214 -12.35 2.81 10.98
N PHE A 215 -11.23 2.50 10.35
CA PHE A 215 -11.05 1.26 9.59
C PHE A 215 -10.46 0.16 10.49
N PHE A 216 -11.09 -1.02 10.49
CA PHE A 216 -10.79 -2.17 11.37
C PHE A 216 -10.56 -1.81 12.86
N PRO A 217 -11.62 -1.39 13.57
CA PRO A 217 -11.52 -1.14 15.01
C PRO A 217 -11.08 -2.39 15.77
N ALA A 218 -10.35 -2.21 16.88
CA ALA A 218 -9.96 -3.30 17.76
C ALA A 218 -11.18 -3.98 18.40
N LEU A 219 -11.19 -5.32 18.49
CA LEU A 219 -12.19 -6.01 19.29
C LEU A 219 -11.98 -5.68 20.77
N LEU A 220 -13.08 -5.49 21.50
CA LEU A 220 -13.07 -5.16 22.93
C LEU A 220 -12.21 -3.92 23.28
N GLY A 221 -12.00 -3.01 22.31
CA GLY A 221 -11.25 -1.76 22.48
C GLY A 221 -9.74 -1.90 22.73
N ARG A 222 -9.19 -3.12 22.79
CA ARG A 222 -7.76 -3.38 23.04
C ARG A 222 -7.19 -4.58 22.29
N LEU A 223 -7.99 -5.61 21.99
CA LEU A 223 -7.50 -6.86 21.40
C LEU A 223 -7.69 -6.85 19.89
N GLN A 224 -6.59 -6.79 19.15
CA GLN A 224 -6.62 -6.63 17.70
C GLN A 224 -6.45 -7.97 16.99
N LEU A 225 -7.50 -8.79 16.97
CA LEU A 225 -7.48 -10.13 16.34
C LEU A 225 -7.36 -10.11 14.80
N ARG A 226 -7.44 -8.95 14.15
CA ARG A 226 -7.32 -8.77 12.69
C ARG A 226 -6.05 -8.01 12.32
N MET A 227 -4.89 -8.47 12.80
CA MET A 227 -3.63 -7.73 12.59
C MET A 227 -3.18 -7.65 11.13
N ASN A 228 -3.61 -8.60 10.30
CA ASN A 228 -3.11 -8.77 8.93
C ASN A 228 -3.62 -7.75 7.93
N TYR A 229 -4.85 -7.29 8.09
CA TYR A 229 -5.48 -6.44 7.10
C TYR A 229 -5.45 -5.00 7.57
N ARG A 230 -4.73 -4.16 6.84
CA ARG A 230 -4.56 -2.75 7.18
C ARG A 230 -4.88 -1.86 6.02
N ASN A 231 -5.54 -0.76 6.32
CA ASN A 231 -5.76 0.27 5.32
C ASN A 231 -4.52 1.12 5.18
N HIS A 232 -3.72 0.80 4.16
CA HIS A 232 -2.46 1.47 3.91
C HIS A 232 -2.60 2.56 2.83
N ARG A 233 -3.82 2.85 2.38
CA ARG A 233 -4.09 3.90 1.41
C ARG A 233 -3.91 5.28 2.05
N LYS A 234 -3.42 6.21 1.23
CA LYS A 234 -3.12 7.59 1.60
C LYS A 234 -3.70 8.43 0.48
N ILE A 235 -4.95 8.83 0.65
CA ILE A 235 -5.75 9.52 -0.36
C ILE A 235 -6.26 10.81 0.25
N ALA A 236 -6.12 11.93 -0.44
CA ALA A 236 -6.85 13.15 -0.12
C ALA A 236 -7.53 13.67 -1.39
N VAL A 237 -8.86 13.77 -1.40
CA VAL A 237 -9.64 14.33 -2.51
C VAL A 237 -10.28 15.63 -2.04
N ILE A 238 -10.10 16.68 -2.82
CA ILE A 238 -10.63 18.02 -2.57
C ILE A 238 -11.59 18.35 -3.72
N ASP A 239 -12.87 18.55 -3.37
CA ASP A 239 -13.97 18.94 -4.27
C ASP A 239 -14.22 18.03 -5.49
N GLY A 240 -13.55 16.87 -5.55
CA GLY A 240 -13.53 16.01 -6.74
C GLY A 240 -12.69 16.56 -7.90
N GLU A 241 -11.89 17.60 -7.65
CA GLU A 241 -11.09 18.34 -8.64
C GLU A 241 -9.59 18.05 -8.50
N THR A 242 -9.09 17.96 -7.26
CA THR A 242 -7.69 17.61 -6.97
C THR A 242 -7.64 16.39 -6.06
N ALA A 243 -6.72 15.46 -6.34
CA ALA A 243 -6.42 14.33 -5.47
C ALA A 243 -4.93 14.17 -5.17
N PHE A 244 -4.60 13.68 -3.98
CA PHE A 244 -3.25 13.28 -3.59
C PHE A 244 -3.19 11.78 -3.32
N VAL A 245 -2.12 11.12 -3.81
CA VAL A 245 -1.84 9.70 -3.54
C VAL A 245 -0.34 9.42 -3.51
N GLY A 246 0.14 8.61 -2.56
CA GLY A 246 1.57 8.26 -2.47
C GLY A 246 2.01 7.84 -1.06
N GLY A 247 3.32 7.83 -0.80
CA GLY A 247 3.86 7.17 0.40
C GLY A 247 3.83 7.94 1.72
N PHE A 248 3.83 9.28 1.71
CA PHE A 248 3.84 10.10 2.93
C PHE A 248 2.58 9.86 3.80
N ASN A 249 2.78 9.59 5.10
CA ASN A 249 1.72 9.71 6.11
C ASN A 249 1.78 11.06 6.83
N ILE A 250 0.87 11.28 7.78
CA ILE A 250 0.86 12.46 8.64
C ILE A 250 1.61 12.15 9.94
N GLY A 251 2.84 12.62 10.01
CA GLY A 251 3.63 12.70 11.23
C GLY A 251 4.95 13.45 11.02
N ARG A 252 5.59 13.87 12.11
CA ARG A 252 6.86 14.63 12.09
C ARG A 252 8.01 13.95 11.35
N GLU A 253 8.05 12.61 11.30
CA GLU A 253 9.08 11.88 10.55
C GLU A 253 9.04 12.23 9.06
N TYR A 254 7.86 12.50 8.50
CA TYR A 254 7.67 12.85 7.09
C TYR A 254 8.09 14.28 6.77
N LEU A 255 8.35 15.11 7.79
CA LEU A 255 9.01 16.41 7.66
C LEU A 255 10.53 16.33 7.84
N GLY A 256 11.07 15.13 8.06
CA GLY A 256 12.48 14.90 8.36
C GLY A 256 12.88 15.25 9.79
N LEU A 257 11.90 15.37 10.71
CA LEU A 257 12.12 15.80 12.10
C LEU A 257 12.31 14.64 13.09
N ASP A 258 12.44 13.42 12.58
CA ASP A 258 12.80 12.24 13.38
C ASP A 258 14.32 12.04 13.34
N PRO A 259 15.04 12.15 14.48
CA PRO A 259 16.50 12.05 14.51
C PRO A 259 17.03 10.66 14.12
N LYS A 260 16.22 9.60 14.24
CA LYS A 260 16.62 8.24 13.83
C LYS A 260 16.72 8.14 12.30
N PHE A 261 15.75 8.72 11.61
CA PHE A 261 15.62 8.58 10.17
C PHE A 261 16.26 9.73 9.39
N GLY A 262 16.17 10.95 9.92
CA GLY A 262 16.60 12.16 9.24
C GLY A 262 15.65 12.49 8.09
N TYR A 263 16.20 12.94 6.96
CA TYR A 263 15.42 13.25 5.77
C TYR A 263 14.57 12.06 5.30
N TRP A 264 13.28 12.30 5.10
CA TRP A 264 12.33 11.26 4.68
C TRP A 264 12.05 11.40 3.18
N ARG A 265 12.71 10.57 2.39
CA ARG A 265 12.61 10.61 0.92
C ARG A 265 11.49 9.70 0.45
N ASP A 266 10.37 10.28 0.03
CA ASP A 266 9.18 9.54 -0.42
C ASP A 266 8.56 10.22 -1.65
N THR A 267 7.73 9.52 -2.41
CA THR A 267 7.10 10.02 -3.63
C THR A 267 5.59 10.11 -3.46
N HIS A 268 5.03 11.27 -3.76
CA HIS A 268 3.60 11.55 -3.75
C HIS A 268 3.19 12.24 -5.03
N LEU A 269 1.99 11.92 -5.49
CA LEU A 269 1.40 12.49 -6.69
C LEU A 269 0.27 13.41 -6.29
N ARG A 270 0.20 14.58 -6.92
CA ARG A 270 -1.02 15.38 -7.01
C ARG A 270 -1.58 15.19 -8.42
N LEU A 271 -2.84 14.81 -8.49
CA LEU A 271 -3.58 14.56 -9.71
C LEU A 271 -4.72 15.56 -9.85
N ARG A 272 -4.89 16.07 -11.06
CA ARG A 272 -6.10 16.75 -11.53
C ARG A 272 -6.53 16.09 -12.84
N GLY A 273 -7.82 16.09 -13.13
CA GLY A 273 -8.37 15.34 -14.26
C GLY A 273 -9.30 14.21 -13.85
N SER A 274 -9.69 13.39 -14.82
CA SER A 274 -10.67 12.33 -14.60
C SER A 274 -10.18 11.23 -13.63
N ALA A 275 -8.86 11.05 -13.45
CA ALA A 275 -8.30 10.10 -12.47
C ALA A 275 -8.68 10.44 -11.01
N VAL A 276 -9.03 11.69 -10.71
CA VAL A 276 -9.50 12.11 -9.38
C VAL A 276 -10.79 11.37 -9.01
N LEU A 277 -11.65 11.10 -9.97
CA LEU A 277 -12.89 10.35 -9.75
C LEU A 277 -12.60 8.94 -9.24
N SER A 278 -11.63 8.23 -9.82
CA SER A 278 -11.26 6.88 -9.40
C SER A 278 -10.72 6.85 -7.97
N LEU A 279 -9.92 7.84 -7.58
CA LEU A 279 -9.46 7.97 -6.18
C LEU A 279 -10.61 8.31 -5.23
N ASN A 280 -11.55 9.15 -5.65
CA ASN A 280 -12.74 9.48 -4.85
C ASN A 280 -13.65 8.26 -4.66
N ILE A 281 -13.93 7.50 -5.72
CA ILE A 281 -14.67 6.23 -5.64
C ILE A 281 -13.97 5.30 -4.65
N ARG A 282 -12.64 5.14 -4.75
CA ARG A 282 -11.89 4.28 -3.83
C ARG A 282 -12.01 4.72 -2.37
N PHE A 283 -11.94 6.02 -2.09
CA PHE A 283 -12.18 6.57 -0.75
C PHE A 283 -13.61 6.27 -0.28
N ILE A 284 -14.62 6.53 -1.12
CA ILE A 284 -16.03 6.35 -0.74
C ILE A 284 -16.32 4.87 -0.42
N LEU A 285 -15.78 3.93 -1.19
CA LEU A 285 -15.89 2.51 -0.89
C LEU A 285 -15.34 2.20 0.50
N ASP A 286 -14.15 2.71 0.83
CA ASP A 286 -13.54 2.52 2.14
C ASP A 286 -14.34 3.18 3.28
N TRP A 287 -14.90 4.36 3.01
CA TRP A 287 -15.76 5.09 3.92
C TRP A 287 -17.07 4.34 4.21
N ASN A 288 -17.78 3.90 3.17
CA ASN A 288 -19.03 3.16 3.29
C ASN A 288 -18.81 1.86 4.08
N TYR A 289 -17.70 1.16 3.83
CA TYR A 289 -17.35 -0.03 4.61
C TYR A 289 -17.13 0.28 6.10
N ALA A 290 -16.38 1.33 6.40
CA ALA A 290 -16.01 1.70 7.77
C ALA A 290 -17.20 2.26 8.56
N THR A 291 -18.03 3.08 7.94
CA THR A 291 -19.11 3.84 8.60
C THR A 291 -20.50 3.25 8.43
N LYS A 292 -20.65 2.25 7.54
CA LYS A 292 -21.94 1.67 7.14
C LYS A 292 -22.90 2.68 6.49
N GLN A 293 -22.36 3.78 5.96
CA GLN A 293 -23.09 4.72 5.12
C GLN A 293 -23.11 4.26 3.66
N ASN A 294 -23.95 4.88 2.83
CA ASN A 294 -23.90 4.74 1.38
C ASN A 294 -23.86 6.12 0.71
N LEU A 295 -22.65 6.64 0.44
CA LEU A 295 -22.49 7.93 -0.23
C LEU A 295 -22.74 7.87 -1.75
N PHE A 296 -22.90 6.69 -2.36
CA PHE A 296 -23.17 6.57 -3.80
C PHE A 296 -24.56 7.07 -4.19
N MET A 297 -25.48 7.18 -3.22
CA MET A 297 -26.81 7.76 -3.43
C MET A 297 -26.80 9.28 -3.65
N SER A 298 -25.64 9.94 -3.66
CA SER A 298 -25.53 11.39 -3.83
C SER A 298 -24.62 11.75 -5.00
N ASP A 299 -25.22 12.33 -6.05
CA ASP A 299 -24.54 12.75 -7.26
C ASP A 299 -23.47 13.83 -7.03
N ARG A 300 -23.54 14.53 -5.89
CA ARG A 300 -22.62 15.63 -5.55
C ARG A 300 -21.14 15.22 -5.51
N TYR A 301 -20.85 13.94 -5.31
CA TYR A 301 -19.48 13.41 -5.25
C TYR A 301 -18.98 12.89 -6.61
N PHE A 302 -19.85 12.89 -7.63
CA PHE A 302 -19.59 12.40 -8.99
C PHE A 302 -19.85 13.50 -10.02
N PRO A 303 -19.01 14.55 -10.10
CA PRO A 303 -19.16 15.58 -11.13
C PRO A 303 -19.23 14.99 -12.54
N GLN A 304 -19.96 15.61 -13.47
CA GLN A 304 -20.13 15.07 -14.83
C GLN A 304 -18.80 15.03 -15.61
N SER A 305 -18.71 14.11 -16.57
CA SER A 305 -17.57 13.96 -17.49
C SER A 305 -17.51 15.13 -18.48
N GLY A 306 -16.32 15.73 -18.66
CA GLY A 306 -16.09 16.82 -19.61
C GLY A 306 -15.62 18.14 -18.99
N GLU A 307 -15.91 18.39 -17.71
CA GLU A 307 -15.47 19.62 -17.01
C GLU A 307 -14.03 19.56 -16.47
N ARG A 308 -13.31 18.46 -16.70
CA ARG A 308 -12.12 18.11 -15.89
C ARG A 308 -10.80 18.06 -16.63
N ARG A 309 -10.73 18.38 -17.92
CA ARG A 309 -9.45 18.30 -18.64
C ARG A 309 -8.41 19.22 -17.99
N ALA A 310 -7.41 18.64 -17.35
CA ALA A 310 -6.34 19.35 -16.65
C ALA A 310 -4.99 19.21 -17.35
N GLY A 311 -4.83 18.15 -18.16
CA GLY A 311 -3.63 17.91 -18.95
C GLY A 311 -3.87 16.82 -19.99
N ASP A 312 -2.78 16.18 -20.42
CA ASP A 312 -2.77 15.15 -21.46
C ASP A 312 -2.14 13.82 -20.97
N GLU A 313 -2.03 13.66 -19.64
CA GLU A 313 -1.42 12.47 -19.05
C GLU A 313 -2.42 11.33 -18.91
N ALA A 314 -1.99 10.15 -19.36
CA ALA A 314 -2.77 8.94 -19.24
C ALA A 314 -2.53 8.23 -17.91
N VAL A 315 -3.60 7.98 -17.15
CA VAL A 315 -3.55 7.41 -15.80
C VAL A 315 -4.64 6.34 -15.60
N GLN A 316 -4.27 5.24 -14.95
CA GLN A 316 -5.18 4.25 -14.35
C GLN A 316 -4.89 4.16 -12.85
N ILE A 317 -5.93 4.23 -12.03
CA ILE A 317 -5.83 4.06 -10.57
C ILE A 317 -6.14 2.61 -10.23
N ILE A 318 -5.15 1.90 -9.67
CA ILE A 318 -5.21 0.49 -9.35
C ILE A 318 -5.25 0.33 -7.84
N SER A 319 -6.25 -0.39 -7.34
CA SER A 319 -6.30 -0.79 -5.93
C SER A 319 -6.09 -2.30 -5.77
N SER A 320 -5.37 -2.68 -4.72
CA SER A 320 -5.25 -4.07 -4.28
C SER A 320 -5.75 -4.17 -2.83
N GLY A 321 -6.15 -5.37 -2.45
CA GLY A 321 -6.57 -5.69 -1.09
C GLY A 321 -7.10 -7.11 -0.98
N PRO A 322 -7.32 -7.60 0.25
CA PRO A 322 -7.87 -8.94 0.52
C PRO A 322 -9.32 -9.12 0.05
N ASP A 323 -9.97 -8.03 -0.36
CA ASP A 323 -11.28 -7.97 -1.00
C ASP A 323 -11.23 -8.23 -2.51
N SER A 324 -10.06 -8.14 -3.13
CA SER A 324 -9.90 -8.34 -4.57
C SER A 324 -9.73 -9.82 -4.92
N LYS A 325 -10.33 -10.26 -6.02
CA LYS A 325 -10.13 -11.62 -6.56
C LYS A 325 -8.67 -11.85 -6.97
N TRP A 326 -8.04 -10.81 -7.51
CA TRP A 326 -6.69 -10.82 -8.03
C TRP A 326 -5.79 -9.85 -7.25
N GLN A 327 -4.49 -10.13 -7.22
CA GLN A 327 -3.48 -9.24 -6.64
C GLN A 327 -3.10 -8.17 -7.67
N ASN A 328 -3.99 -7.20 -7.88
CA ASN A 328 -3.95 -6.28 -9.03
C ASN A 328 -2.63 -5.50 -9.15
N ILE A 329 -2.15 -4.87 -8.07
CA ILE A 329 -0.90 -4.12 -8.08
C ILE A 329 0.30 -5.04 -8.37
N ARG A 330 0.30 -6.27 -7.83
CA ARG A 330 1.35 -7.24 -8.13
C ARG A 330 1.35 -7.63 -9.61
N ASN A 331 0.16 -7.89 -10.18
CA ASN A 331 0.01 -8.21 -11.61
C ASN A 331 0.48 -7.07 -12.51
N VAL A 332 0.21 -5.81 -12.13
CA VAL A 332 0.73 -4.62 -12.81
C VAL A 332 2.24 -4.61 -12.83
N TYR A 333 2.90 -4.77 -11.68
CA TYR A 333 4.36 -4.80 -11.63
C TYR A 333 4.92 -5.93 -12.50
N LEU A 334 4.38 -7.14 -12.40
CA LEU A 334 4.81 -8.29 -13.21
C LEU A 334 4.65 -8.03 -14.72
N LYS A 335 3.52 -7.43 -15.13
CA LYS A 335 3.26 -7.08 -16.52
C LYS A 335 4.19 -5.96 -17.02
N MET A 336 4.48 -4.95 -16.18
CA MET A 336 5.44 -3.89 -16.50
C MET A 336 6.86 -4.45 -16.68
N ILE A 337 7.32 -5.30 -15.75
CA ILE A 337 8.65 -5.93 -15.80
C ILE A 337 8.81 -6.77 -17.08
N SER A 338 7.84 -7.63 -17.39
CA SER A 338 7.89 -8.49 -18.60
C SER A 338 7.86 -7.70 -19.92
N LYS A 339 7.38 -6.46 -19.89
CA LYS A 339 7.35 -5.54 -21.04
C LYS A 339 8.59 -4.67 -21.19
N ALA A 340 9.47 -4.65 -20.18
CA ALA A 340 10.70 -3.87 -20.23
C ALA A 340 11.60 -4.33 -21.38
N ARG A 341 12.27 -3.37 -22.02
CA ARG A 341 13.24 -3.62 -23.10
C ARG A 341 14.55 -2.89 -22.89
N LYS A 342 14.56 -1.84 -22.06
CA LYS A 342 15.71 -0.95 -21.87
C LYS A 342 16.06 -0.81 -20.39
N SER A 343 15.10 -0.46 -19.54
CA SER A 343 15.37 -0.13 -18.13
C SER A 343 14.21 -0.45 -17.21
N ILE A 344 14.54 -0.83 -15.97
CA ILE A 344 13.59 -0.96 -14.86
C ILE A 344 14.22 -0.29 -13.64
N TYR A 345 13.65 0.82 -13.18
CA TYR A 345 14.11 1.53 -11.97
C TYR A 345 13.09 1.38 -10.85
N ILE A 346 13.51 0.82 -9.71
CA ILE A 346 12.65 0.50 -8.57
C ILE A 346 13.13 1.25 -7.34
N GLN A 347 12.22 1.95 -6.66
CA GLN A 347 12.43 2.48 -5.31
C GLN A 347 11.37 1.87 -4.40
N THR A 348 11.81 1.23 -3.32
CA THR A 348 10.92 0.65 -2.31
C THR A 348 11.61 0.63 -0.95
N PRO A 349 10.92 0.94 0.17
CA PRO A 349 11.51 0.73 1.49
C PRO A 349 11.73 -0.76 1.77
N TYR A 350 10.83 -1.60 1.26
CA TYR A 350 10.80 -3.04 1.52
C TYR A 350 10.79 -3.77 0.17
N PHE A 351 11.80 -4.60 -0.06
CA PHE A 351 11.92 -5.43 -1.25
C PHE A 351 11.86 -6.89 -0.84
N ILE A 352 10.65 -7.38 -0.63
CA ILE A 352 10.35 -8.77 -0.24
C ILE A 352 9.34 -9.31 -1.26
N PRO A 353 9.66 -9.29 -2.57
CA PRO A 353 8.73 -9.73 -3.60
C PRO A 353 8.39 -11.21 -3.44
N ASP A 354 7.27 -11.63 -4.04
CA ASP A 354 7.05 -13.05 -4.26
C ASP A 354 7.97 -13.58 -5.38
N GLU A 355 7.98 -14.90 -5.54
CA GLU A 355 8.87 -15.58 -6.49
C GLU A 355 8.63 -15.12 -7.92
N SER A 356 7.36 -14.93 -8.32
CA SER A 356 7.03 -14.47 -9.67
C SER A 356 7.61 -13.09 -9.99
N VAL A 357 7.50 -12.14 -9.06
CA VAL A 357 8.08 -10.80 -9.25
C VAL A 357 9.60 -10.83 -9.20
N LEU A 358 10.20 -11.60 -8.27
CA LEU A 358 11.66 -11.75 -8.17
C LEU A 358 12.25 -12.36 -9.45
N ASP A 359 11.66 -13.45 -9.94
CA ASP A 359 12.11 -14.15 -11.14
C ASP A 359 11.99 -13.24 -12.37
N ALA A 360 10.87 -12.51 -12.50
CA ALA A 360 10.70 -11.60 -13.62
C ALA A 360 11.76 -10.48 -13.64
N ILE A 361 12.08 -9.90 -12.48
CA ILE A 361 13.14 -8.88 -12.38
C ILE A 361 14.51 -9.49 -12.72
N SER A 362 14.75 -10.70 -12.22
CA SER A 362 16.02 -11.42 -12.41
C SER A 362 16.22 -11.80 -13.88
N ILE A 363 15.18 -12.33 -14.54
CA ILE A 363 15.17 -12.65 -15.97
C ILE A 363 15.39 -11.38 -16.80
N ALA A 364 14.75 -10.26 -16.45
CA ALA A 364 14.96 -8.99 -17.15
C ALA A 364 16.44 -8.54 -17.05
N ALA A 365 17.03 -8.61 -15.86
CA ALA A 365 18.43 -8.27 -15.64
C ALA A 365 19.38 -9.19 -16.44
N MET A 366 19.16 -10.51 -16.40
CA MET A 366 19.93 -11.50 -17.17
C MET A 366 19.76 -11.34 -18.67
N SER A 367 18.62 -10.80 -19.12
CA SER A 367 18.34 -10.50 -20.53
C SER A 367 18.94 -9.16 -21.01
N GLY A 368 19.74 -8.49 -20.17
CA GLY A 368 20.45 -7.26 -20.52
C GLY A 368 19.65 -5.96 -20.29
N VAL A 369 18.48 -6.01 -19.66
CA VAL A 369 17.74 -4.82 -19.26
C VAL A 369 18.48 -4.12 -18.11
N ASP A 370 18.61 -2.79 -18.13
CA ASP A 370 19.21 -2.02 -17.03
C ASP A 370 18.28 -1.98 -15.81
N VAL A 371 18.37 -3.00 -14.97
CA VAL A 371 17.62 -3.11 -13.72
C VAL A 371 18.38 -2.41 -12.60
N ARG A 372 17.74 -1.41 -11.97
CA ARG A 372 18.27 -0.71 -10.80
C ARG A 372 17.27 -0.71 -9.66
N VAL A 373 17.73 -1.10 -8.47
CA VAL A 373 16.89 -1.18 -7.26
C VAL A 373 17.51 -0.35 -6.15
N MET A 374 16.72 0.54 -5.57
CA MET A 374 17.14 1.41 -4.47
C MET A 374 16.31 1.09 -3.23
N ILE A 375 17.01 0.84 -2.12
CA ILE A 375 16.46 0.51 -0.80
C ILE A 375 17.03 1.44 0.29
N PRO A 376 16.45 1.47 1.50
CA PRO A 376 17.01 2.22 2.62
C PRO A 376 18.42 1.74 3.02
N CYS A 377 19.22 2.62 3.63
CA CYS A 377 20.49 2.23 4.25
C CYS A 377 20.35 1.69 5.69
N LYS A 378 19.17 1.83 6.31
CA LYS A 378 18.96 1.54 7.73
C LYS A 378 17.60 0.88 8.00
N PRO A 379 17.48 0.07 9.07
CA PRO A 379 16.23 -0.58 9.44
C PRO A 379 15.28 0.37 10.18
N ASP A 380 14.01 0.34 9.79
CA ASP A 380 12.88 0.86 10.57
C ASP A 380 12.16 -0.25 11.35
N HIS A 381 12.13 -1.47 10.81
CA HIS A 381 11.62 -2.69 11.44
C HIS A 381 12.71 -3.76 11.63
N PRO A 382 12.63 -4.60 12.69
CA PRO A 382 13.69 -5.55 13.05
C PRO A 382 14.01 -6.62 12.01
N PHE A 383 13.02 -7.11 11.26
CA PHE A 383 13.17 -8.23 10.30
C PHE A 383 13.09 -7.78 8.84
N VAL A 384 12.26 -6.78 8.54
CA VAL A 384 11.93 -6.35 7.16
C VAL A 384 13.18 -5.90 6.40
N TYR A 385 14.08 -5.16 7.05
CA TYR A 385 15.32 -4.70 6.43
C TYR A 385 16.24 -5.86 6.05
N TRP A 386 16.40 -6.87 6.91
CA TRP A 386 17.29 -7.99 6.62
C TRP A 386 16.70 -8.95 5.59
N ALA A 387 15.38 -9.13 5.56
CA ALA A 387 14.71 -9.84 4.48
C ALA A 387 14.95 -9.10 3.14
N THR A 388 14.71 -7.79 3.12
CA THR A 388 14.99 -6.91 1.97
C THR A 388 16.43 -7.06 1.50
N TYR A 389 17.39 -6.99 2.42
CA TYR A 389 18.81 -7.08 2.11
C TYR A 389 19.22 -8.47 1.58
N SER A 390 18.53 -9.53 1.99
CA SER A 390 18.71 -10.88 1.45
C SER A 390 18.25 -10.98 -0.01
N TYR A 391 17.06 -10.50 -0.36
CA TYR A 391 16.56 -10.52 -1.75
C TYR A 391 17.37 -9.64 -2.70
N ILE A 392 17.97 -8.56 -2.18
CA ILE A 392 18.96 -7.78 -2.93
C ILE A 392 20.17 -8.63 -3.32
N GLY A 393 20.56 -9.63 -2.51
CA GLY A 393 21.62 -10.58 -2.86
C GLY A 393 21.31 -11.34 -4.14
N ASP A 394 20.11 -11.92 -4.22
CA ASP A 394 19.64 -12.68 -5.38
C ASP A 394 19.66 -11.81 -6.65
N LEU A 395 19.21 -10.55 -6.54
CA LEU A 395 19.24 -9.60 -7.67
C LEU A 395 20.65 -9.23 -8.12
N LEU A 396 21.61 -9.10 -7.18
CA LEU A 396 23.01 -8.83 -7.52
C LEU A 396 23.62 -10.01 -8.30
N GLU A 397 23.24 -11.24 -7.98
CA GLU A 397 23.64 -12.45 -8.71
C GLU A 397 23.04 -12.48 -10.12
N ALA A 398 21.78 -12.06 -10.28
CA ALA A 398 21.12 -11.91 -11.58
C ALA A 398 21.66 -10.76 -12.44
N GLY A 399 22.51 -9.88 -11.89
CA GLY A 399 23.15 -8.78 -12.62
C GLY A 399 22.47 -7.42 -12.47
N ALA A 400 21.45 -7.31 -11.62
CA ALA A 400 20.84 -6.02 -11.30
C ALA A 400 21.82 -5.12 -10.52
N LYS A 401 21.62 -3.80 -10.62
CA LYS A 401 22.40 -2.80 -9.88
C LYS A 401 21.60 -2.36 -8.65
N CYS A 402 22.05 -2.75 -7.46
CA CYS A 402 21.36 -2.44 -6.22
C CYS A 402 22.09 -1.35 -5.42
N TYR A 403 21.31 -0.52 -4.72
CA TYR A 403 21.79 0.68 -4.04
C TYR A 403 21.11 0.85 -2.69
N THR A 404 21.87 1.29 -1.68
CA THR A 404 21.32 1.81 -0.42
C THR A 404 21.33 3.34 -0.47
N TYR A 405 20.21 3.97 -0.09
CA TYR A 405 20.08 5.42 -0.03
C TYR A 405 20.55 5.96 1.33
N ASP A 406 21.55 6.85 1.31
CA ASP A 406 22.31 7.24 2.50
C ASP A 406 21.90 8.62 3.06
N ASN A 407 21.20 9.44 2.28
CA ASN A 407 20.71 10.75 2.70
C ASN A 407 19.37 10.67 3.46
N GLY A 408 19.29 9.80 4.48
CA GLY A 408 18.11 9.64 5.34
C GLY A 408 17.42 8.28 5.21
N PHE A 409 16.10 8.27 5.06
CA PHE A 409 15.28 7.07 4.90
C PHE A 409 14.49 7.11 3.59
N LEU A 410 14.69 6.10 2.73
CA LEU A 410 13.97 5.95 1.47
C LEU A 410 12.65 5.23 1.69
N HIS A 411 11.55 5.89 1.40
CA HIS A 411 10.21 5.32 1.54
C HIS A 411 9.36 5.50 0.28
N ALA A 412 9.95 5.89 -0.86
CA ALA A 412 9.25 5.86 -2.14
C ALA A 412 8.77 4.43 -2.46
N LYS A 413 7.59 4.31 -3.10
CA LYS A 413 7.04 3.04 -3.58
C LYS A 413 6.71 3.17 -5.05
N GLY A 414 7.58 2.68 -5.91
CA GLY A 414 7.26 2.65 -7.31
C GLY A 414 8.34 2.11 -8.23
N MET A 415 7.95 2.03 -9.49
CA MET A 415 8.76 1.53 -10.58
C MET A 415 8.57 2.41 -11.82
N VAL A 416 9.63 2.60 -12.58
CA VAL A 416 9.60 3.16 -13.93
C VAL A 416 10.18 2.15 -14.91
N VAL A 417 9.50 1.96 -16.05
CA VAL A 417 9.93 1.05 -17.11
C VAL A 417 10.15 1.82 -18.42
N ASP A 418 11.34 1.63 -19.00
CA ASP A 418 11.78 2.16 -20.30
C ASP A 418 11.64 3.69 -20.49
N GLY A 419 11.47 4.45 -19.42
CA GLY A 419 11.13 5.88 -19.49
C GLY A 419 9.78 6.15 -20.18
N LEU A 420 8.84 5.20 -20.12
CA LEU A 420 7.52 5.26 -20.77
C LEU A 420 6.35 5.08 -19.80
N VAL A 421 6.43 4.11 -18.89
CA VAL A 421 5.35 3.80 -17.95
C VAL A 421 5.90 3.78 -16.54
N SER A 422 5.16 4.37 -15.60
CA SER A 422 5.51 4.36 -14.18
C SER A 422 4.33 3.94 -13.33
N CYS A 423 4.59 3.27 -12.20
CA CYS A 423 3.58 2.90 -11.22
C CYS A 423 4.05 3.34 -9.84
N TYR A 424 3.34 4.28 -9.22
CA TYR A 424 3.67 4.87 -7.92
C TYR A 424 2.43 4.97 -7.04
N GLY A 425 2.58 4.80 -5.73
CA GLY A 425 1.47 4.90 -4.80
C GLY A 425 1.84 4.49 -3.38
N THR A 426 1.01 3.65 -2.79
CA THR A 426 1.14 3.24 -1.38
C THR A 426 1.76 1.86 -1.19
N ALA A 427 1.68 0.99 -2.22
CA ALA A 427 2.10 -0.41 -2.13
C ALA A 427 3.62 -0.58 -2.18
N ASN A 428 4.21 -1.13 -1.11
CA ASN A 428 5.59 -1.59 -1.17
C ASN A 428 5.71 -2.82 -2.09
N MET A 429 6.94 -3.19 -2.42
CA MET A 429 7.24 -4.43 -3.16
C MET A 429 7.43 -5.59 -2.19
N ASP A 430 6.38 -5.89 -1.40
CA ASP A 430 6.34 -6.98 -0.43
C ASP A 430 5.05 -7.80 -0.53
N ILE A 431 5.11 -9.04 -0.04
CA ILE A 431 3.99 -10.00 -0.05
C ILE A 431 2.77 -9.40 0.66
N ARG A 432 2.98 -8.70 1.78
CA ARG A 432 1.90 -8.08 2.54
C ARG A 432 1.16 -6.98 1.76
N SER A 433 1.85 -6.10 1.06
CA SER A 433 1.24 -5.04 0.24
C SER A 433 0.51 -5.63 -0.96
N PHE A 434 1.00 -6.74 -1.51
CA PHE A 434 0.36 -7.42 -2.63
C PHE A 434 -0.92 -8.16 -2.25
N LYS A 435 -0.95 -8.79 -1.07
CA LYS A 435 -2.03 -9.73 -0.70
C LYS A 435 -2.93 -9.25 0.45
N LEU A 436 -2.37 -8.57 1.45
CA LEU A 436 -3.03 -8.39 2.76
C LEU A 436 -3.42 -6.93 3.03
N ASN A 437 -2.60 -5.95 2.65
CA ASN A 437 -2.93 -4.55 2.85
C ASN A 437 -3.88 -4.05 1.75
N PHE A 438 -4.75 -3.12 2.15
CA PHE A 438 -5.45 -2.29 1.19
C PHE A 438 -4.50 -1.21 0.69
N GLU A 439 -4.19 -1.25 -0.59
CA GLU A 439 -3.23 -0.37 -1.25
C GLU A 439 -3.85 0.31 -2.47
N VAL A 440 -3.23 1.39 -2.93
CA VAL A 440 -3.61 2.12 -4.14
C VAL A 440 -2.38 2.68 -4.84
N ASN A 441 -2.30 2.48 -6.16
CA ASN A 441 -1.24 3.02 -7.01
C ASN A 441 -1.84 3.69 -8.25
N ALA A 442 -1.13 4.68 -8.79
CA ALA A 442 -1.38 5.26 -10.10
C ALA A 442 -0.39 4.67 -11.11
N VAL A 443 -0.92 4.04 -12.16
CA VAL A 443 -0.16 3.65 -13.35
C VAL A 443 -0.27 4.79 -14.36
N ILE A 444 0.87 5.37 -14.71
CA ILE A 444 0.96 6.57 -15.55
C ILE A 444 1.67 6.18 -16.85
N TYR A 445 0.98 6.39 -17.97
CA TYR A 445 1.42 6.09 -19.32
C TYR A 445 1.90 7.38 -19.97
N SER A 446 3.13 7.77 -19.66
CA SER A 446 3.68 9.05 -20.10
C SER A 446 5.19 9.03 -20.11
N SER A 447 5.76 9.27 -21.28
CA SER A 447 7.21 9.43 -21.40
C SER A 447 7.72 10.70 -20.71
N ARG A 448 6.89 11.73 -20.58
CA ARG A 448 7.23 12.96 -19.85
C ARG A 448 7.36 12.70 -18.36
N VAL A 449 6.33 12.10 -17.75
CA VAL A 449 6.32 11.80 -16.31
C VAL A 449 7.34 10.72 -15.97
N ALA A 450 7.43 9.66 -16.78
CA ALA A 450 8.40 8.58 -16.57
C ALA A 450 9.84 9.10 -16.59
N LYS A 451 10.23 9.94 -17.58
CA LYS A 451 11.57 10.55 -17.61
C LYS A 451 11.84 11.47 -16.42
N ARG A 452 10.81 12.18 -15.93
CA ARG A 452 10.94 13.00 -14.72
C ARG A 452 11.25 12.13 -13.50
N LEU A 453 10.57 10.99 -13.36
CA LEU A 453 10.81 10.01 -12.29
C LEU A 453 12.17 9.32 -12.44
N GLU A 454 12.61 9.00 -13.66
CA GLU A 454 13.99 8.52 -13.91
C GLU A 454 15.03 9.57 -13.51
N SER A 455 14.79 10.85 -13.82
CA SER A 455 15.68 11.94 -13.42
C SER A 455 15.76 12.05 -11.90
N ILE A 456 14.62 11.98 -11.21
CA ILE A 456 14.55 11.94 -9.75
C ILE A 456 15.34 10.75 -9.19
N PHE A 457 15.18 9.55 -9.77
CA PHE A 457 15.95 8.37 -9.38
C PHE A 457 17.46 8.60 -9.52
N MET A 458 17.89 9.22 -10.62
CA MET A 458 19.29 9.51 -10.88
C MET A 458 19.87 10.59 -9.94
N GLU A 459 19.05 11.55 -9.50
CA GLU A 459 19.44 12.50 -8.45
C GLU A 459 19.58 11.80 -7.09
N ASP A 460 18.61 10.96 -6.71
CA ASP A 460 18.68 10.17 -5.48
C ASP A 460 19.93 9.25 -5.49
N LEU A 461 20.31 8.74 -6.67
CA LEU A 461 21.49 7.88 -6.86
C LEU A 461 22.81 8.56 -6.48
N LYS A 462 22.91 9.88 -6.54
CA LYS A 462 24.10 10.65 -6.10
C LYS A 462 24.32 10.54 -4.59
N HIS A 463 23.28 10.17 -3.84
CA HIS A 463 23.29 9.99 -2.40
C HIS A 463 23.24 8.51 -2.00
N CYS A 464 23.64 7.61 -2.91
CA CYS A 464 23.58 6.17 -2.69
C CYS A 464 24.96 5.51 -2.65
N THR A 465 25.06 4.49 -1.81
CA THR A 465 26.12 3.50 -1.87
C THR A 465 25.67 2.33 -2.76
N ARG A 466 26.48 1.98 -3.76
CA ARG A 466 26.23 0.80 -4.57
C ARG A 466 26.53 -0.46 -3.77
N VAL A 467 25.55 -1.35 -3.67
CA VAL A 467 25.76 -2.69 -3.12
C VAL A 467 26.43 -3.53 -4.21
N THR A 468 27.67 -3.97 -3.97
CA THR A 468 28.41 -4.82 -4.92
C THR A 468 28.45 -6.25 -4.40
N ARG A 469 28.66 -7.23 -5.29
CA ARG A 469 28.87 -8.64 -4.88
C ARG A 469 30.00 -8.78 -3.87
N TYR A 470 31.06 -7.98 -4.02
CA TYR A 470 32.17 -7.94 -3.07
C TYR A 470 31.73 -7.47 -1.68
N LEU A 471 31.02 -6.34 -1.58
CA LEU A 471 30.51 -5.83 -0.30
C LEU A 471 29.47 -6.78 0.31
N TYR A 472 28.63 -7.40 -0.53
CA TYR A 472 27.66 -8.42 -0.13
C TYR A 472 28.34 -9.65 0.49
N GLY A 473 29.36 -10.20 -0.17
CA GLY A 473 30.09 -11.37 0.31
C GLY A 473 30.81 -11.13 1.63
N ARG A 474 31.25 -9.89 1.90
CA ARG A 474 31.98 -9.50 3.12
C ARG A 474 31.10 -9.23 4.35
N ARG A 475 29.78 -9.42 4.27
CA ARG A 475 28.90 -9.32 5.44
C ARG A 475 29.33 -10.27 6.55
N SER A 476 29.21 -9.83 7.80
CA SER A 476 29.53 -10.63 8.98
C SER A 476 28.60 -11.83 9.13
N PHE A 477 29.08 -12.87 9.83
CA PHE A 477 28.29 -14.06 10.12
C PHE A 477 26.94 -13.75 10.80
N LEU A 478 26.93 -12.78 11.73
CA LEU A 478 25.70 -12.33 12.40
C LEU A 478 24.69 -11.71 11.42
N ILE A 479 25.15 -10.96 10.41
CA ILE A 479 24.25 -10.39 9.39
C ILE A 479 23.64 -11.52 8.55
N ARG A 480 24.44 -12.51 8.14
CA ARG A 480 23.95 -13.68 7.39
C ARG A 480 22.86 -14.44 8.17
N ILE A 481 23.03 -14.64 9.48
CA ILE A 481 21.99 -15.25 10.33
C ILE A 481 20.70 -14.41 10.32
N LYS A 482 20.81 -13.08 10.49
CA LYS A 482 19.64 -12.19 10.48
C LYS A 482 18.89 -12.23 9.14
N GLU A 483 19.62 -12.25 8.03
CA GLU A 483 19.05 -12.39 6.69
C GLU A 483 18.28 -13.69 6.53
N GLN A 484 18.89 -14.83 6.87
CA GLN A 484 18.26 -16.15 6.74
C GLN A 484 17.02 -16.28 7.62
N PHE A 485 17.10 -15.84 8.89
CA PHE A 485 15.94 -15.86 9.79
C PHE A 485 14.82 -14.94 9.28
N SER A 486 15.16 -13.75 8.78
CA SER A 486 14.16 -12.81 8.27
C SER A 486 13.52 -13.32 6.97
N ARG A 487 14.27 -14.05 6.13
CA ARG A 487 13.75 -14.68 4.90
C ARG A 487 12.72 -15.76 5.18
N LEU A 488 12.87 -16.53 6.27
CA LEU A 488 11.85 -17.48 6.71
C LEU A 488 10.54 -16.79 7.10
N LEU A 489 10.61 -15.53 7.55
CA LEU A 489 9.44 -14.73 7.90
C LEU A 489 8.82 -14.00 6.70
N SER A 490 9.43 -14.00 5.52
CA SER A 490 8.94 -13.27 4.33
C SER A 490 7.44 -13.44 4.04
N PRO A 491 6.83 -14.64 4.13
CA PRO A 491 5.38 -14.80 3.88
C PRO A 491 4.48 -13.98 4.82
N LEU A 492 5.01 -13.53 5.97
CA LEU A 492 4.31 -12.74 6.98
C LEU A 492 4.64 -11.23 6.89
N LEU A 493 5.68 -10.86 6.15
CA LEU A 493 6.25 -9.50 6.10
C LEU A 493 5.62 -8.63 5.00
#